data_AF-A0A918WNV3-F1
#
_entry.id   AF-A0A918WNV3-F1
#
_cell.length_a   1.000
_cell.length_b   1.000
_cell.length_c   1.000
_cell.angle_alpha   90.00
_cell.angle_beta   90.00
_cell.angle_gamma   90.00
#
_symmetry.space_group_name_H-M   'P 1'
#
loop_
_entity.id
_entity.type
_entity.pdbx_description
1 polymer ?
#
loop_
_entity_poly.entity_id
_entity_poly.type
_entity_poly.pdbx_seq_one_letter_code
_entity_poly.pdbx_strand_id
1 'polypeptide(L)'
;MNSMPQALAVLLFVLAPMSVAAKDSVTRFLCSDGLELSVTFHDKTARLTQDHGTHVLVQQVTASGYQYSGDIISLRGKGAEANFTDINGVEHHCNDEAQAMLEPQIQPPVMTLEGTSWRLVHFQSMDDAIGTIIPPRVENYTAQFLTDGKLALQLDCNRLSAGWAADGSSLTLTGGPMSRAFCGEGALDSQIARDLEFIRSFVLVDGKLAMALQADAGIYLWEPISP
;
A
#
# COMPACT_ATOMS: atom_id res chain seq x y z
N MET A 1 20.57 -73.69 53.83
CA MET A 1 19.49 -72.73 54.12
C MET A 1 20.04 -71.32 53.94
N ASN A 2 19.35 -70.54 53.12
CA ASN A 2 19.43 -69.08 52.89
C ASN A 2 20.71 -68.46 52.32
N SER A 3 20.69 -68.29 51.00
CA SER A 3 21.18 -67.08 50.33
C SER A 3 20.28 -65.89 50.70
N MET A 4 20.87 -64.73 51.00
CA MET A 4 20.23 -63.41 50.93
C MET A 4 21.06 -62.52 50.00
N PRO A 5 20.47 -61.94 48.94
CA PRO A 5 21.15 -60.94 48.12
C PRO A 5 20.72 -59.50 48.49
N GLN A 6 21.70 -58.60 48.34
CA GLN A 6 21.68 -57.20 47.88
C GLN A 6 20.48 -56.27 48.16
N ALA A 7 20.80 -55.03 48.54
CA ALA A 7 20.07 -53.86 48.05
C ALA A 7 21.02 -52.65 47.95
N LEU A 8 21.52 -52.40 46.74
CA LEU A 8 22.14 -51.14 46.36
C LEU A 8 21.00 -50.18 45.94
N ALA A 9 20.78 -49.13 46.71
CA ALA A 9 19.71 -48.16 46.43
C ALA A 9 20.10 -47.28 45.23
N VAL A 10 19.43 -47.48 44.10
CA VAL A 10 19.50 -46.59 42.94
C VAL A 10 18.48 -45.48 43.17
N LEU A 11 18.97 -44.27 43.42
CA LEU A 11 18.15 -43.07 43.54
C LEU A 11 17.70 -42.64 42.13
N LEU A 12 16.48 -43.01 41.72
CA LEU A 12 15.87 -42.48 40.50
C LEU A 12 15.47 -41.01 40.74
N PHE A 13 16.18 -40.09 40.10
CA PHE A 13 15.69 -38.73 39.90
C PHE A 13 14.55 -38.78 38.85
N VAL A 14 13.31 -38.67 39.32
CA VAL A 14 12.15 -38.46 38.46
C VAL A 14 12.23 -37.01 37.94
N LEU A 15 12.65 -36.85 36.68
CA LEU A 15 12.49 -35.59 35.96
C LEU A 15 10.99 -35.39 35.70
N ALA A 16 10.36 -34.53 36.49
CA ALA A 16 9.05 -34.00 36.13
C ALA A 16 9.19 -33.21 34.81
N PRO A 17 8.34 -33.43 33.80
CA PRO A 17 8.33 -32.57 32.63
C PRO A 17 7.90 -31.17 33.09
N MET A 18 8.80 -30.19 32.98
CA MET A 18 8.43 -28.78 33.06
C MET A 18 7.48 -28.49 31.90
N SER A 19 6.18 -28.38 32.20
CA SER A 19 5.21 -27.89 31.23
C SER A 19 5.51 -26.41 31.02
N VAL A 20 6.17 -26.08 29.91
CA VAL A 20 6.26 -24.70 29.42
C VAL A 20 4.82 -24.30 29.11
N ALA A 21 4.23 -23.38 29.88
CA ALA A 21 2.91 -22.83 29.57
C ALA A 21 2.99 -22.21 28.17
N ALA A 22 2.13 -22.66 27.25
CA ALA A 22 2.00 -22.04 25.94
C ALA A 22 1.64 -20.58 26.16
N LYS A 23 2.52 -19.67 25.74
CA LYS A 23 2.31 -18.24 25.94
C LYS A 23 1.20 -17.80 24.99
N ASP A 24 0.13 -17.22 25.53
CA ASP A 24 -0.90 -16.55 24.74
C ASP A 24 -0.23 -15.62 23.72
N SER A 25 -0.43 -15.89 22.43
CA SER A 25 0.00 -14.99 21.37
C SER A 25 -1.19 -14.15 20.97
N VAL A 26 -1.17 -12.88 21.37
CA VAL A 26 -2.09 -11.88 20.83
C VAL A 26 -1.54 -11.42 19.50
N THR A 27 -2.32 -11.63 18.45
CA THR A 27 -2.05 -11.15 17.10
C THR A 27 -3.17 -10.21 16.72
N ARG A 28 -2.81 -9.00 16.31
CA ARG A 28 -3.77 -8.08 15.70
C ARG A 28 -3.70 -8.23 14.19
N PHE A 29 -4.83 -8.17 13.52
CA PHE A 29 -4.91 -8.20 12.07
C PHE A 29 -5.61 -6.94 11.55
N LEU A 30 -5.08 -6.39 10.46
CA LEU A 30 -5.69 -5.31 9.69
C LEU A 30 -6.24 -5.88 8.40
N CYS A 31 -7.53 -5.71 8.17
CA CYS A 31 -8.21 -6.16 6.97
C CYS A 31 -8.21 -5.07 5.88
N SER A 32 -8.33 -5.48 4.62
CA SER A 32 -8.26 -4.60 3.45
C SER A 32 -9.32 -3.50 3.40
N ASP A 33 -10.42 -3.67 4.12
CA ASP A 33 -11.54 -2.75 4.24
C ASP A 33 -11.45 -1.86 5.51
N GLY A 34 -10.36 -1.95 6.26
CA GLY A 34 -10.10 -1.16 7.47
C GLY A 34 -10.60 -1.81 8.77
N LEU A 35 -11.14 -3.03 8.72
CA LEU A 35 -11.53 -3.78 9.91
C LEU A 35 -10.29 -4.22 10.70
N GLU A 36 -10.29 -3.97 12.02
CA GLU A 36 -9.24 -4.43 12.93
C GLU A 36 -9.72 -5.63 13.76
N LEU A 37 -8.90 -6.67 13.84
CA LEU A 37 -9.19 -7.87 14.63
C LEU A 37 -8.12 -8.06 15.70
N SER A 38 -8.51 -8.22 16.96
CA SER A 38 -7.57 -8.64 18.01
C SER A 38 -7.81 -10.11 18.36
N VAL A 39 -6.89 -10.99 17.98
CA VAL A 39 -7.02 -12.44 18.14
C VAL A 39 -6.01 -12.94 19.15
N THR A 40 -6.48 -13.53 20.24
CA THR A 40 -5.63 -14.28 21.17
C THR A 40 -5.66 -15.75 20.81
N PHE A 41 -4.54 -16.31 20.35
CA PHE A 41 -4.41 -17.75 20.13
C PHE A 41 -3.91 -18.42 21.41
N HIS A 42 -4.65 -19.44 21.86
CA HIS A 42 -4.28 -20.28 22.99
C HIS A 42 -4.74 -21.72 22.74
N ASP A 43 -3.82 -22.67 22.79
CA ASP A 43 -4.02 -24.08 22.47
C ASP A 43 -4.74 -24.29 21.12
N LYS A 44 -5.98 -24.77 21.16
CA LYS A 44 -6.85 -25.04 20.00
C LYS A 44 -7.96 -24.00 19.85
N THR A 45 -7.79 -22.83 20.47
CA THR A 45 -8.79 -21.77 20.46
C THR A 45 -8.20 -20.46 19.97
N ALA A 46 -9.01 -19.72 19.22
CA ALA A 46 -8.73 -18.34 18.84
C ALA A 46 -9.83 -17.47 19.43
N ARG A 47 -9.48 -16.61 20.39
CA ARG A 47 -10.39 -15.65 20.98
C ARG A 47 -10.29 -14.34 20.22
N LEU A 48 -11.25 -14.08 19.35
CA LEU A 48 -11.34 -12.91 18.49
C LEU A 48 -12.15 -11.82 19.19
N THR A 49 -11.58 -10.62 19.32
CA THR A 49 -12.22 -9.45 19.93
C THR A 49 -12.38 -8.36 18.88
N GLN A 50 -13.60 -7.84 18.77
CA GLN A 50 -14.01 -6.72 17.92
C GLN A 50 -14.83 -5.72 18.74
N ASP A 51 -15.15 -4.55 18.15
CA ASP A 51 -15.96 -3.50 18.78
C ASP A 51 -17.31 -4.01 19.34
N HIS A 52 -17.87 -5.07 18.72
CA HIS A 52 -19.16 -5.65 19.08
C HIS A 52 -19.10 -6.85 20.03
N GLY A 53 -17.91 -7.26 20.48
CA GLY A 53 -17.75 -8.31 21.49
C GLY A 53 -16.59 -9.27 21.24
N THR A 54 -16.56 -10.33 22.03
CA THR A 54 -15.54 -11.38 21.95
C THR A 54 -16.17 -12.70 21.53
N HIS A 55 -15.58 -13.34 20.52
CA HIS A 55 -15.98 -14.63 20.00
C HIS A 55 -14.86 -15.65 20.19
N VAL A 56 -15.23 -16.86 20.62
CA VAL A 56 -14.27 -17.97 20.77
C VAL A 56 -14.44 -18.92 19.61
N LEU A 57 -13.36 -19.13 18.87
CA LEU A 57 -13.30 -20.02 17.71
C LEU A 57 -12.49 -21.26 18.05
N VAL A 58 -12.89 -22.41 17.53
CA VAL A 58 -12.23 -23.69 17.77
C VAL A 58 -11.45 -24.11 16.53
N GLN A 59 -10.21 -24.53 16.73
CA GLN A 59 -9.32 -24.97 15.67
C GLN A 59 -9.89 -26.20 14.96
N GLN A 60 -9.89 -26.15 13.64
CA GLN A 60 -10.28 -27.24 12.75
C GLN A 60 -9.04 -27.92 12.18
N VAL A 61 -9.17 -29.19 11.78
CA VAL A 61 -8.09 -29.93 11.11
C VAL A 61 -7.91 -29.35 9.70
N THR A 62 -6.67 -28.99 9.37
CA THR A 62 -6.30 -28.52 8.02
C THR A 62 -4.97 -29.14 7.59
N ALA A 63 -4.76 -29.26 6.28
CA ALA A 63 -3.51 -29.78 5.70
C ALA A 63 -2.35 -28.76 5.78
N SER A 64 -2.64 -27.46 5.77
CA SER A 64 -1.66 -26.38 5.90
C SER A 64 -2.32 -25.12 6.47
N GLY A 65 -1.55 -24.37 7.26
CA GLY A 65 -2.01 -23.14 7.90
C GLY A 65 -2.86 -23.40 9.14
N TYR A 66 -3.77 -22.50 9.42
CA TYR A 66 -4.73 -22.61 10.50
C TYR A 66 -6.15 -22.35 10.00
N GLN A 67 -7.10 -22.96 10.68
CA GLN A 67 -8.51 -22.68 10.50
C GLN A 67 -9.17 -22.77 11.87
N TYR A 68 -9.94 -21.76 12.22
CA TYR A 68 -10.74 -21.68 13.43
C TYR A 68 -12.17 -21.35 13.03
N SER A 69 -13.12 -22.05 13.62
CA SER A 69 -14.53 -21.87 13.31
C SER A 69 -15.33 -21.71 14.59
N GLY A 70 -16.24 -20.74 14.59
CA GLY A 70 -17.30 -20.58 15.58
C GLY A 70 -18.66 -20.74 14.91
N ASP A 71 -19.72 -20.39 15.63
CA ASP A 71 -21.10 -20.60 15.16
C ASP A 71 -21.46 -19.75 13.93
N ILE A 72 -20.95 -18.52 13.87
CA ILE A 72 -21.33 -17.52 12.86
C ILE A 72 -20.15 -16.81 12.20
N ILE A 73 -18.93 -17.07 12.65
CA ILE A 73 -17.71 -16.48 12.10
C ILE A 73 -16.61 -17.51 11.95
N SER A 74 -15.67 -17.26 11.06
CA SER A 74 -14.52 -18.13 10.87
C SER A 74 -13.25 -17.33 10.60
N LEU A 75 -12.11 -17.89 10.96
CA LEU A 75 -10.81 -17.33 10.70
C LEU A 75 -9.91 -18.42 10.13
N ARG A 76 -9.39 -18.23 8.92
CA ARG A 76 -8.46 -19.18 8.30
C ARG A 76 -7.25 -18.43 7.76
N GLY A 77 -6.11 -19.08 7.67
CA GLY A 77 -4.91 -18.37 7.23
C GLY A 77 -3.65 -19.20 7.27
N LYS A 78 -2.52 -18.56 6.99
CA LYS A 78 -1.19 -19.15 7.03
C LYS A 78 -0.15 -18.06 7.28
N GLY A 79 0.70 -18.24 8.29
CA GLY A 79 1.66 -17.19 8.66
C GLY A 79 0.93 -15.95 9.18
N ALA A 80 1.23 -14.79 8.63
CA ALA A 80 0.58 -13.52 8.93
C ALA A 80 -0.73 -13.27 8.16
N GLU A 81 -1.01 -14.02 7.10
CA GLU A 81 -2.22 -13.84 6.29
C GLU A 81 -3.41 -14.54 6.93
N ALA A 82 -4.55 -13.85 6.99
CA ALA A 82 -5.82 -14.38 7.45
C ALA A 82 -6.98 -13.96 6.54
N ASN A 83 -7.91 -14.86 6.27
CA ASN A 83 -9.24 -14.54 5.80
C ASN A 83 -10.23 -14.72 6.96
N PHE A 84 -10.93 -13.64 7.28
CA PHE A 84 -11.95 -13.60 8.32
C PHE A 84 -13.34 -13.57 7.67
N THR A 85 -14.20 -14.52 8.02
CA THR A 85 -15.61 -14.47 7.63
C THR A 85 -16.42 -13.88 8.77
N ASP A 86 -17.10 -12.77 8.52
CA ASP A 86 -17.92 -12.07 9.50
C ASP A 86 -19.31 -12.71 9.70
N ILE A 87 -20.09 -12.13 10.61
CA ILE A 87 -21.43 -12.61 10.97
C ILE A 87 -22.44 -12.58 9.81
N ASN A 88 -22.16 -11.78 8.77
CA ASN A 88 -22.98 -11.67 7.57
C ASN A 88 -22.51 -12.63 6.47
N GLY A 89 -21.44 -13.40 6.72
CA GLY A 89 -20.83 -14.29 5.76
C GLY A 89 -19.89 -13.59 4.77
N VAL A 90 -19.53 -12.32 5.01
CA VAL A 90 -18.57 -11.59 4.16
C VAL A 90 -17.15 -11.99 4.54
N GLU A 91 -16.33 -12.27 3.54
CA GLU A 91 -14.91 -12.61 3.72
C GLU A 91 -14.04 -11.36 3.61
N HIS A 92 -13.23 -11.15 4.64
CA HIS A 92 -12.30 -10.04 4.83
C HIS A 92 -10.88 -10.57 4.75
N HIS A 93 -10.06 -10.01 3.86
CA HIS A 93 -8.66 -10.38 3.76
C HIS A 93 -7.82 -9.51 4.69
N CYS A 94 -7.05 -10.12 5.57
CA CYS A 94 -6.36 -9.46 6.67
C CYS A 94 -4.91 -9.94 6.81
N ASN A 95 -4.04 -9.07 7.31
CA ASN A 95 -2.65 -9.37 7.61
C ASN A 95 -2.31 -8.98 9.04
N ASP A 96 -1.38 -9.69 9.68
CA ASP A 96 -1.00 -9.36 11.05
C ASP A 96 -0.32 -7.98 11.15
N GLU A 97 -0.58 -7.24 12.23
CA GLU A 97 -0.02 -5.90 12.44
C GLU A 97 1.50 -5.95 12.64
N ALA A 98 2.00 -7.02 13.27
CA ALA A 98 3.40 -7.16 13.59
C ALA A 98 4.25 -7.35 12.32
N GLN A 99 3.82 -8.15 11.33
CA GLN A 99 4.48 -8.23 10.03
C GLN A 99 4.08 -7.08 9.11
N ALA A 100 2.91 -6.46 9.24
CA ALA A 100 2.64 -5.17 8.58
C ALA A 100 3.62 -4.05 9.01
N MET A 101 4.17 -4.14 10.23
CA MET A 101 5.18 -3.23 10.77
C MET A 101 6.64 -3.70 10.62
N LEU A 102 6.89 -5.00 10.34
CA LEU A 102 8.24 -5.60 10.21
C LEU A 102 8.60 -6.04 8.79
N GLU A 103 7.64 -6.07 7.85
CA GLU A 103 7.95 -6.16 6.43
C GLU A 103 8.46 -4.79 5.93
N PRO A 104 9.56 -4.75 5.15
CA PRO A 104 9.79 -3.60 4.29
C PRO A 104 8.53 -3.45 3.46
N GLN A 105 7.90 -2.27 3.50
CA GLN A 105 6.71 -1.99 2.71
C GLN A 105 7.02 -2.32 1.22
N ILE A 106 6.59 -3.51 0.75
CA ILE A 106 6.46 -3.84 -0.67
C ILE A 106 4.96 -3.74 -1.04
N GLN A 107 4.22 -2.85 -0.39
CA GLN A 107 3.40 -1.97 -1.19
C GLN A 107 4.41 -1.10 -1.96
N PRO A 108 4.36 -0.98 -3.31
CA PRO A 108 5.12 0.10 -3.94
C PRO A 108 4.81 1.34 -3.11
N PRO A 109 5.81 2.15 -2.69
CA PRO A 109 5.51 3.35 -1.94
C PRO A 109 4.34 3.98 -2.67
N VAL A 110 3.25 4.24 -1.94
CA VAL A 110 2.21 5.11 -2.48
C VAL A 110 2.97 6.41 -2.62
N MET A 111 3.67 6.60 -3.75
CA MET A 111 4.43 7.82 -3.96
C MET A 111 3.32 8.82 -4.15
N THR A 112 3.00 9.49 -3.06
CA THR A 112 2.07 10.57 -3.08
C THR A 112 2.73 11.63 -3.94
N LEU A 113 1.94 12.27 -4.81
CA LEU A 113 2.45 13.42 -5.55
C LEU A 113 2.81 14.54 -4.58
N GLU A 114 2.18 14.59 -3.40
CA GLU A 114 2.44 15.59 -2.38
C GLU A 114 3.92 15.73 -2.01
N GLY A 115 4.44 16.96 -2.09
CA GLY A 115 5.82 17.30 -1.77
C GLY A 115 6.84 16.91 -2.84
N THR A 116 6.41 16.36 -3.98
CA THR A 116 7.31 15.90 -5.05
C THR A 116 7.53 16.97 -6.13
N SER A 117 8.69 16.89 -6.78
CA SER A 117 9.09 17.75 -7.89
C SER A 117 9.49 16.91 -9.09
N TRP A 118 9.07 17.34 -10.28
CA TRP A 118 9.25 16.60 -11.52
C TRP A 118 9.71 17.51 -12.65
N ARG A 119 10.51 16.98 -13.56
CA ARG A 119 10.92 17.61 -14.80
C ARG A 119 10.27 16.89 -15.97
N LEU A 120 9.75 17.63 -16.95
CA LEU A 120 9.18 17.02 -18.14
C LEU A 120 10.26 16.21 -18.87
N VAL A 121 9.87 15.10 -19.48
CA VAL A 121 10.72 14.35 -20.42
C VAL A 121 10.20 14.58 -21.83
N HIS A 122 8.91 14.29 -22.06
CA HIS A 122 8.24 14.49 -23.35
C HIS A 122 6.72 14.42 -23.20
N PHE A 123 6.03 14.83 -24.27
CA PHE A 123 4.64 14.48 -24.51
C PHE A 123 4.58 13.36 -25.55
N GLN A 124 3.83 12.31 -25.27
CA GLN A 124 3.52 11.25 -26.22
C GLN A 124 2.07 11.41 -26.67
N SER A 125 1.85 11.73 -27.95
CA SER A 125 0.52 11.70 -28.54
C SER A 125 0.11 10.25 -28.81
N MET A 126 -1.20 9.98 -28.73
CA MET A 126 -1.78 8.72 -29.22
C MET A 126 -2.13 8.77 -30.71
N ASP A 127 -1.99 9.93 -31.36
CA ASP A 127 -1.97 10.02 -32.82
C ASP A 127 -0.57 9.67 -33.32
N ASP A 128 -0.44 8.52 -33.98
CA ASP A 128 0.83 8.02 -34.53
C ASP A 128 1.47 9.00 -35.54
N ALA A 129 0.68 9.86 -36.19
CA ALA A 129 1.23 10.87 -37.10
C ALA A 129 1.94 12.01 -36.35
N ILE A 130 1.58 12.24 -35.08
CA ILE A 130 2.21 13.24 -34.20
C ILE A 130 3.37 12.61 -33.42
N GLY A 131 3.15 11.43 -32.84
CA GLY A 131 4.16 10.70 -32.08
C GLY A 131 4.66 11.43 -30.83
N THR A 132 5.97 11.36 -30.58
CA THR A 132 6.62 11.95 -29.41
C THR A 132 7.08 13.38 -29.67
N ILE A 133 6.74 14.31 -28.77
CA ILE A 133 7.20 15.71 -28.80
C ILE A 133 8.10 15.99 -27.59
N ILE A 134 9.33 16.42 -27.86
CA ILE A 134 10.28 16.90 -26.85
C ILE A 134 10.42 18.42 -27.04
N PRO A 135 10.07 19.26 -26.04
CA PRO A 135 10.19 20.71 -26.20
C PRO A 135 11.67 21.15 -26.25
N PRO A 136 11.96 22.29 -26.89
CA PRO A 136 13.25 22.93 -26.71
C PRO A 136 13.39 23.36 -25.24
N ARG A 137 14.57 23.13 -24.66
CA ARG A 137 14.88 23.45 -23.25
C ARG A 137 14.01 22.72 -22.23
N VAL A 138 13.97 21.39 -22.35
CA VAL A 138 13.19 20.52 -21.45
C VAL A 138 13.53 20.74 -19.96
N GLU A 139 14.75 21.19 -19.67
CA GLU A 139 15.21 21.59 -18.34
C GLU A 139 14.39 22.72 -17.69
N ASN A 140 13.68 23.52 -18.49
CA ASN A 140 12.84 24.61 -18.01
C ASN A 140 11.37 24.20 -17.79
N TYR A 141 11.05 22.91 -17.86
CA TYR A 141 9.72 22.40 -17.60
C TYR A 141 9.69 21.63 -16.29
N THR A 142 9.12 22.22 -15.25
CA THR A 142 9.01 21.58 -13.92
C THR A 142 7.61 21.64 -13.36
N ALA A 143 7.25 20.61 -12.59
CA ALA A 143 5.99 20.47 -11.88
C ALA A 143 6.27 20.15 -10.41
N GLN A 144 5.79 20.99 -9.51
CA GLN A 144 5.92 20.79 -8.06
C GLN A 144 4.54 20.69 -7.43
N PHE A 145 4.24 19.52 -6.88
CA PHE A 145 3.00 19.23 -6.18
C PHE A 145 3.18 19.60 -4.70
N LEU A 146 2.64 20.76 -4.29
CA LEU A 146 2.78 21.31 -2.95
C LEU A 146 1.80 20.66 -1.97
N THR A 147 2.14 20.69 -0.68
CA THR A 147 1.36 20.09 0.43
C THR A 147 0.03 20.80 0.72
N ASP A 148 -0.20 21.98 0.14
CA ASP A 148 -1.43 22.76 0.31
C ASP A 148 -2.42 22.53 -0.85
N GLY A 149 -2.24 21.48 -1.66
CA GLY A 149 -3.07 21.17 -2.81
C GLY A 149 -2.82 22.08 -4.02
N LYS A 150 -1.70 22.83 -4.04
CA LYS A 150 -1.28 23.63 -5.20
C LYS A 150 -0.23 22.93 -6.04
N LEU A 151 -0.34 23.10 -7.35
CA LEU A 151 0.62 22.64 -8.33
C LEU A 151 1.31 23.88 -8.91
N ALA A 152 2.60 23.99 -8.67
CA ALA A 152 3.44 25.05 -9.25
C ALA A 152 4.16 24.52 -10.48
N LEU A 153 3.95 25.17 -11.63
CA LEU A 153 4.52 24.77 -12.90
C LEU A 153 5.45 25.87 -13.43
N GLN A 154 6.67 25.51 -13.79
CA GLN A 154 7.49 26.26 -14.73
C GLN A 154 7.30 25.60 -16.10
N LEU A 155 6.82 26.35 -17.08
CA LEU A 155 6.54 25.89 -18.44
C LEU A 155 7.40 26.70 -19.41
N ASP A 156 8.64 26.25 -19.58
CA ASP A 156 9.74 27.00 -20.17
C ASP A 156 9.91 28.39 -19.56
N CYS A 157 9.48 29.45 -20.23
CA CYS A 157 9.60 30.82 -19.75
C CYS A 157 8.41 31.26 -18.87
N ASN A 158 7.29 30.53 -18.92
CA ASN A 158 6.05 30.88 -18.23
C ASN A 158 5.90 30.16 -16.89
N ARG A 159 5.20 30.78 -15.95
CA ARG A 159 4.84 30.20 -14.65
C ARG A 159 3.34 30.06 -14.57
N LEU A 160 2.86 28.89 -14.16
CA LEU A 160 1.45 28.57 -13.96
C LEU A 160 1.25 28.09 -12.52
N SER A 161 0.24 28.63 -11.84
CA SER A 161 -0.26 28.05 -10.59
C SER A 161 -1.56 27.31 -10.88
N ALA A 162 -1.71 26.11 -10.35
CA ALA A 162 -2.90 25.28 -10.48
C ALA A 162 -3.28 24.67 -9.12
N GLY A 163 -4.51 24.16 -9.01
CA GLY A 163 -4.91 23.24 -7.94
C GLY A 163 -4.69 21.80 -8.37
N TRP A 164 -4.44 20.90 -7.42
CA TRP A 164 -4.42 19.46 -7.67
C TRP A 164 -5.09 18.68 -6.54
N ALA A 165 -5.66 17.53 -6.89
CA ALA A 165 -6.14 16.52 -5.97
C ALA A 165 -5.97 15.14 -6.59
N ALA A 166 -5.60 14.15 -5.77
CA ALA A 166 -5.44 12.76 -6.20
C ALA A 166 -6.27 11.82 -5.32
N ASP A 167 -6.87 10.81 -5.94
CA ASP A 167 -7.58 9.72 -5.27
C ASP A 167 -7.24 8.40 -6.00
N GLY A 168 -6.48 7.52 -5.34
CA GLY A 168 -5.86 6.38 -6.00
C GLY A 168 -4.99 6.82 -7.18
N SER A 169 -5.32 6.35 -8.38
CA SER A 169 -4.66 6.75 -9.64
C SER A 169 -5.37 7.89 -10.39
N SER A 170 -6.47 8.41 -9.85
CA SER A 170 -7.19 9.57 -10.40
C SER A 170 -6.45 10.85 -10.05
N LEU A 171 -6.30 11.75 -11.02
CA LEU A 171 -5.71 13.07 -10.85
C LEU A 171 -6.65 14.13 -11.41
N THR A 172 -7.05 15.07 -10.56
CA THR A 172 -7.79 16.27 -10.96
C THR A 172 -6.89 17.47 -10.83
N LEU A 173 -6.74 18.22 -11.91
CA LEU A 173 -6.02 19.49 -11.93
C LEU A 173 -6.98 20.61 -12.29
N THR A 174 -6.89 21.72 -11.55
CA THR A 174 -7.70 22.92 -11.79
C THR A 174 -6.78 24.04 -12.25
N GLY A 175 -7.02 24.58 -13.44
CA GLY A 175 -6.21 25.66 -13.99
C GLY A 175 -6.21 26.90 -13.10
N GLY A 176 -5.17 27.71 -13.24
CA GLY A 176 -5.06 28.98 -12.53
C GLY A 176 -4.21 30.00 -13.30
N PRO A 177 -3.72 31.06 -12.64
CA PRO A 177 -3.06 32.15 -13.33
C PRO A 177 -1.73 31.70 -13.95
N MET A 178 -1.51 32.13 -15.19
CA MET A 178 -0.27 31.92 -15.94
C MET A 178 0.33 33.26 -16.39
N SER A 179 1.65 33.39 -16.33
CA SER A 179 2.34 34.48 -17.03
C SER A 179 2.17 34.36 -18.55
N ARG A 180 2.39 35.45 -19.30
CA ARG A 180 2.13 35.50 -20.75
C ARG A 180 3.36 35.98 -21.53
N ALA A 181 4.48 35.30 -21.36
CA ALA A 181 5.68 35.50 -22.16
C ALA A 181 5.65 34.63 -23.42
N PHE A 182 6.31 35.08 -24.49
CA PHE A 182 6.54 34.27 -25.67
C PHE A 182 7.79 33.41 -25.45
N CYS A 183 7.61 32.11 -25.32
CA CYS A 183 8.69 31.15 -25.02
C CYS A 183 9.47 30.69 -26.27
N GLY A 184 9.13 31.20 -27.46
CA GLY A 184 9.73 30.78 -28.72
C GLY A 184 8.99 29.61 -29.36
N GLU A 185 9.40 29.27 -30.59
CA GLU A 185 8.78 28.20 -31.37
C GLU A 185 9.06 26.83 -30.74
N GLY A 186 8.08 25.92 -30.84
CA GLY A 186 8.18 24.55 -30.32
C GLY A 186 8.02 24.42 -28.80
N ALA A 187 7.93 25.53 -28.05
CA ALA A 187 7.61 25.50 -26.63
C ALA A 187 6.21 24.89 -26.41
N LEU A 188 6.10 24.02 -25.40
CA LEU A 188 4.85 23.37 -25.00
C LEU A 188 4.07 24.11 -23.91
N ASP A 189 4.46 25.34 -23.58
CA ASP A 189 3.89 26.09 -22.45
C ASP A 189 2.38 26.29 -22.57
N SER A 190 1.92 26.79 -23.72
CA SER A 190 0.50 27.01 -23.96
C SER A 190 -0.28 25.71 -24.18
N GLN A 191 0.38 24.65 -24.64
CA GLN A 191 -0.24 23.34 -24.80
C GLN A 191 -0.50 22.70 -23.43
N ILE A 192 0.53 22.57 -22.59
CA ILE A 192 0.41 21.99 -21.24
C ILE A 192 -0.63 22.75 -20.41
N ALA A 193 -0.65 24.08 -20.51
CA ALA A 193 -1.64 24.90 -19.80
C ALA A 193 -3.10 24.61 -20.21
N ARG A 194 -3.35 24.34 -21.51
CA ARG A 194 -4.69 23.94 -21.99
C ARG A 194 -5.04 22.51 -21.62
N ASP A 195 -4.04 21.64 -21.65
CA ASP A 195 -4.21 20.20 -21.42
C ASP A 195 -4.41 19.86 -19.93
N LEU A 196 -4.00 20.77 -19.04
CA LEU A 196 -4.00 20.55 -17.60
C LEU A 196 -5.35 20.01 -17.07
N GLU A 197 -6.44 20.68 -17.43
CA GLU A 197 -7.80 20.30 -16.97
C GLU A 197 -8.36 19.07 -17.69
N PHE A 198 -7.64 18.54 -18.69
CA PHE A 198 -7.97 17.30 -19.38
C PHE A 198 -7.17 16.10 -18.87
N ILE A 199 -6.18 16.30 -18.00
CA ILE A 199 -5.51 15.21 -17.28
C ILE A 199 -6.54 14.55 -16.33
N ARG A 200 -6.54 13.21 -16.30
CA ARG A 200 -7.49 12.42 -15.50
C ARG A 200 -6.83 11.39 -14.60
N SER A 201 -5.64 10.93 -14.96
CA SER A 201 -4.96 9.90 -14.20
C SER A 201 -3.46 10.10 -14.21
N PHE A 202 -2.82 9.48 -13.24
CA PHE A 202 -1.38 9.39 -13.17
C PHE A 202 -0.94 7.97 -12.83
N VAL A 203 0.25 7.62 -13.29
CA VAL A 203 0.93 6.38 -12.92
C VAL A 203 2.35 6.72 -12.56
N LEU A 204 2.83 6.07 -11.51
CA LEU A 204 4.21 6.13 -11.09
C LEU A 204 4.87 4.79 -11.38
N VAL A 205 5.81 4.79 -12.30
CA VAL A 205 6.49 3.57 -12.77
C VAL A 205 7.96 3.88 -13.01
N ASP A 206 8.84 3.01 -12.52
CA ASP A 206 10.30 3.16 -12.64
C ASP A 206 10.82 4.53 -12.14
N GLY A 207 10.19 5.06 -11.09
CA GLY A 207 10.53 6.38 -10.52
C GLY A 207 10.10 7.57 -11.37
N LYS A 208 9.38 7.36 -12.48
CA LYS A 208 8.84 8.40 -13.35
C LYS A 208 7.35 8.60 -13.10
N LEU A 209 6.86 9.78 -13.45
CA LEU A 209 5.46 10.16 -13.39
C LEU A 209 4.91 10.24 -14.82
N ALA A 210 3.90 9.44 -15.14
CA ALA A 210 3.11 9.59 -16.35
C ALA A 210 1.77 10.23 -15.99
N MET A 211 1.43 11.35 -16.62
CA MET A 211 0.12 11.99 -16.50
C MET A 211 -0.66 11.83 -17.81
N ALA A 212 -1.79 11.14 -17.77
CA ALA A 212 -2.57 10.81 -18.96
C ALA A 212 -3.79 11.73 -19.12
N LEU A 213 -4.01 12.18 -20.36
CA LEU A 213 -5.18 12.95 -20.73
C LEU A 213 -6.40 12.03 -20.92
N GLN A 214 -7.59 12.61 -20.75
CA GLN A 214 -8.85 11.96 -21.09
C GLN A 214 -8.89 11.54 -22.57
N ALA A 215 -9.74 10.56 -22.86
CA ALA A 215 -9.99 10.05 -24.21
C ALA A 215 -8.70 9.65 -24.96
N ASP A 216 -7.69 9.19 -24.21
CA ASP A 216 -6.39 8.78 -24.73
C ASP A 216 -5.77 9.87 -25.62
N ALA A 217 -5.90 11.15 -25.29
CA ALA A 217 -5.35 12.23 -26.13
C ALA A 217 -3.81 12.29 -26.09
N GLY A 218 -3.19 11.73 -25.05
CA GLY A 218 -1.75 11.63 -24.89
C GLY A 218 -1.30 11.48 -23.44
N ILE A 219 0.01 11.42 -23.26
CA ILE A 219 0.67 11.24 -21.97
C ILE A 219 1.81 12.24 -21.85
N TYR A 220 1.86 12.97 -20.74
CA TYR A 220 3.06 13.70 -20.33
C TYR A 220 3.91 12.81 -19.43
N LEU A 221 5.13 12.49 -19.84
CA LEU A 221 6.09 11.75 -19.03
C LEU A 221 7.04 12.71 -18.34
N TRP A 222 7.24 12.51 -17.04
CA TRP A 222 8.09 13.32 -16.18
C TRP A 222 9.08 12.44 -15.42
N GLU A 223 10.24 12.99 -15.11
CA GLU A 223 11.27 12.37 -14.29
C GLU A 223 11.45 13.14 -12.98
N PRO A 224 11.87 12.48 -11.89
CA PRO A 224 11.94 13.11 -10.58
C PRO A 224 13.09 14.11 -10.54
N ILE A 225 12.85 15.26 -9.90
CA ILE A 225 13.91 16.19 -9.51
C ILE A 225 14.24 15.87 -8.06
N SER A 226 15.47 15.44 -7.79
CA SER A 226 15.94 15.29 -6.42
C SER A 226 15.88 16.65 -5.70
N PRO A 227 15.32 16.72 -4.48
CA PRO A 227 15.30 17.96 -3.69
C PRO A 227 16.72 18.43 -3.33
#